data_AF-A0AAN1M3K9-F1
#
_entry.id   AF-A0AAN1M3K9-F1
#
_cell.length_a   1.000
_cell.length_b   1.000
_cell.length_c   1.000
_cell.angle_alpha   90.00
_cell.angle_beta   90.00
_cell.angle_gamma   90.00
#
_symmetry.space_group_name_H-M   'P 1'
#
loop_
_entity.id
_entity.type
_entity.pdbx_description
1 polymer ?
#
loop_
_entity_poly.entity_id
_entity_poly.type
_entity_poly.pdbx_seq_one_letter_code
_entity_poly.pdbx_strand_id
1 'polypeptide(L)'
;MISVPRPRPRLRPEPQRAHYPSRSNNEKIIMKTFESLFAELSEKAKIRPEGSLTVDELDKGTHFIGKKIIEEAGETWMAAEYEGADRTAEEMSQLLYHVQVMMIKHGLTLEDVYKHL
;
A
#
# COMPACT_ATOMS: atom_id res chain seq x y z
N MET A 1 -17.39 68.72 -34.16
CA MET A 1 -17.47 67.31 -33.70
C MET A 1 -16.18 66.99 -32.95
N ILE A 2 -16.22 66.96 -31.62
CA ILE A 2 -15.02 66.78 -30.77
C ILE A 2 -14.96 65.31 -30.36
N SER A 3 -13.92 64.60 -30.81
CA SER A 3 -13.66 63.19 -30.52
C SER A 3 -13.09 63.05 -29.11
N VAL A 4 -13.78 62.34 -28.23
CA VAL A 4 -13.32 62.08 -26.86
C VAL A 4 -12.50 60.78 -26.85
N PRO A 5 -11.26 60.77 -26.33
CA PRO A 5 -10.44 59.56 -26.34
C PRO A 5 -10.92 58.54 -25.29
N ARG A 6 -11.00 57.26 -25.68
CA ARG A 6 -11.33 56.17 -24.74
C ARG A 6 -10.18 55.92 -23.77
N PRO A 7 -10.46 55.62 -22.49
CA PRO A 7 -9.42 55.30 -21.51
C PRO A 7 -8.80 53.92 -21.80
N ARG A 8 -7.49 53.79 -21.59
CA ARG A 8 -6.78 52.51 -21.73
C ARG A 8 -7.18 51.54 -20.60
N PRO A 9 -7.26 50.23 -20.85
CA PRO A 9 -7.50 49.24 -19.79
C PRO A 9 -6.35 49.27 -18.78
N ARG A 10 -6.67 49.33 -17.48
CA ARG A 10 -5.65 49.10 -16.43
C ARG A 10 -5.24 47.63 -16.47
N LEU A 11 -3.97 47.38 -16.75
CA LEU A 11 -3.35 46.06 -16.58
C LEU A 11 -3.50 45.67 -15.10
N ARG A 12 -4.08 44.49 -14.81
CA ARG A 12 -4.03 43.92 -13.45
C ARG A 12 -2.59 43.56 -13.14
N PRO A 13 -2.09 43.78 -11.91
CA PRO A 13 -0.78 43.29 -11.53
C PRO A 13 -0.77 41.76 -11.58
N GLU A 14 0.30 41.19 -12.13
CA GLU A 14 0.60 39.76 -12.08
C GLU A 14 0.56 39.28 -10.61
N PRO A 15 -0.06 38.13 -10.30
CA PRO A 15 0.00 37.59 -8.95
C PRO A 15 1.46 37.22 -8.65
N GLN A 16 2.01 37.82 -7.59
CA GLN A 16 3.32 37.42 -7.08
C GLN A 16 3.26 35.92 -6.77
N ARG A 17 4.12 35.12 -7.43
CA ARG A 17 4.22 33.68 -7.19
C ARG A 17 4.40 33.45 -5.69
N ALA A 18 3.41 32.84 -5.05
CA ALA A 18 3.56 32.35 -3.70
C ALA A 18 4.77 31.42 -3.66
N HIS A 19 5.80 31.80 -2.90
CA HIS A 19 6.92 30.91 -2.62
C HIS A 19 6.40 29.81 -1.70
N TYR A 20 5.87 28.74 -2.29
CA TYR A 20 5.63 27.51 -1.57
C TYR A 20 7.00 26.95 -1.17
N PRO A 21 7.28 26.78 0.13
CA PRO A 21 8.51 26.11 0.52
C PRO A 21 8.49 24.72 -0.11
N SER A 22 9.49 24.42 -0.92
CA SER A 22 9.72 23.07 -1.41
C SER A 22 9.90 22.18 -0.19
N ARG A 23 8.97 21.25 0.05
CA ARG A 23 9.19 20.18 1.04
C ARG A 23 10.35 19.32 0.54
N SER A 24 11.57 19.69 0.91
CA SER A 24 12.75 18.82 0.81
C SER A 24 12.79 17.95 2.06
N ASN A 25 11.94 16.94 2.14
CA ASN A 25 12.12 15.87 3.12
C ASN A 25 12.32 14.56 2.38
N ASN A 26 13.60 14.24 2.27
CA ASN A 26 14.15 12.94 1.96
C ASN A 26 13.85 11.96 3.12
N GLU A 27 12.57 11.80 3.47
CA GLU A 27 12.11 10.54 4.04
C GLU A 27 12.28 9.54 2.91
N LYS A 28 13.30 8.68 3.00
CA LYS A 28 13.32 7.48 2.16
C LYS A 28 11.97 6.80 2.41
N ILE A 29 11.05 6.88 1.47
CA ILE A 29 9.91 5.98 1.40
C ILE A 29 10.55 4.61 1.27
N ILE A 30 10.70 3.90 2.39
CA ILE A 30 11.16 2.53 2.40
C ILE A 30 9.99 1.75 1.82
N MET A 31 9.97 1.64 0.48
CA MET A 31 9.00 0.80 -0.22
C MET A 31 9.19 -0.63 0.29
N LYS A 32 8.13 -1.21 0.86
CA LYS A 32 8.18 -2.61 1.25
C LYS A 32 8.20 -3.47 -0.01
N THR A 33 9.25 -4.26 -0.17
CA THR A 33 9.29 -5.35 -1.15
C THR A 33 8.65 -6.61 -0.57
N PHE A 34 8.32 -7.56 -1.44
CA PHE A 34 7.77 -8.85 -1.04
C PHE A 34 8.70 -9.58 -0.05
N GLU A 35 10.01 -9.53 -0.29
CA GLU A 35 11.04 -10.12 0.55
C GLU A 35 11.18 -9.39 1.89
N SER A 36 11.12 -8.05 1.89
CA SER A 36 11.20 -7.27 3.12
C SER A 36 9.99 -7.51 4.04
N LEU A 37 8.79 -7.70 3.45
CA LEU A 37 7.60 -8.10 4.20
C LEU A 37 7.79 -9.49 4.81
N PHE A 38 8.26 -10.45 4.01
CA PHE A 38 8.44 -11.82 4.49
C PHE A 38 9.46 -11.88 5.63
N ALA A 39 10.55 -11.13 5.53
CA ALA A 39 11.53 -11.00 6.59
C ALA A 39 10.93 -10.38 7.86
N GLU A 40 10.14 -9.32 7.75
CA GLU A 40 9.44 -8.69 8.87
C GLU A 40 8.46 -9.64 9.56
N LEU A 41 7.63 -10.36 8.80
CA LEU A 41 6.67 -11.31 9.33
C LEU A 41 7.36 -12.51 10.00
N SER A 42 8.44 -13.00 9.38
CA SER A 42 9.27 -14.07 9.94
C SER A 42 9.89 -13.65 11.26
N GLU A 43 10.33 -12.40 11.39
CA GLU A 43 10.88 -11.88 12.64
C GLU A 43 9.80 -11.74 13.71
N LYS A 44 8.62 -11.21 13.36
CA LYS A 44 7.45 -11.17 14.27
C LYS A 44 7.08 -12.56 14.79
N ALA A 45 7.12 -13.58 13.92
CA ALA A 45 6.84 -14.95 14.30
C ALA A 45 7.86 -15.51 15.33
N LYS A 46 9.12 -15.05 15.28
CA LYS A 46 10.17 -15.44 16.24
C LYS A 46 10.09 -14.69 17.56
N ILE A 47 10.04 -13.36 17.51
CA ILE A 47 10.09 -12.51 18.70
C ILE A 47 8.75 -12.43 19.43
N ARG A 48 7.66 -12.74 18.72
CA ARG A 48 6.28 -12.78 19.21
C ARG A 48 5.88 -11.53 20.01
N PRO A 49 5.92 -10.33 19.40
CA PRO A 49 5.60 -9.11 20.12
C PRO A 49 4.11 -9.07 20.49
N GLU A 50 3.81 -8.57 21.69
CA GLU A 50 2.43 -8.45 22.18
C GLU A 50 1.57 -7.59 21.23
N GLY A 51 0.33 -8.03 20.98
CA GLY A 51 -0.60 -7.35 20.07
C GLY A 51 -0.28 -7.50 18.58
N SER A 52 0.64 -8.38 18.21
CA SER A 52 0.92 -8.66 16.80
C SER A 52 -0.18 -9.50 16.15
N LEU A 53 -0.88 -8.91 15.18
CA LEU A 53 -1.87 -9.62 14.37
C LEU A 53 -1.28 -10.88 13.71
N THR A 54 -0.04 -10.81 13.22
CA THR A 54 0.67 -11.96 12.64
C THR A 54 0.81 -13.10 13.63
N VAL A 55 1.17 -12.80 14.89
CA VAL A 55 1.30 -13.82 15.95
C VAL A 55 -0.07 -14.42 16.28
N ASP A 56 -1.09 -13.59 16.40
CA ASP A 56 -2.46 -14.04 16.68
C ASP A 56 -2.98 -14.98 15.59
N GLU A 57 -2.72 -14.68 14.32
CA GLU A 57 -3.08 -15.54 13.19
C GLU A 57 -2.34 -16.88 13.20
N LEU A 58 -1.03 -16.84 13.44
CA LEU A 58 -0.21 -18.05 13.55
C LEU A 58 -0.70 -18.96 14.67
N ASP A 59 -1.14 -18.39 15.79
CA ASP A 59 -1.68 -19.12 16.93
C ASP A 59 -3.06 -19.72 16.64
N LYS A 60 -3.93 -18.99 15.90
CA LYS A 60 -5.22 -19.50 15.41
C LYS A 60 -5.06 -20.61 14.36
N GLY A 61 -3.92 -20.66 13.69
CA GLY A 61 -3.48 -21.78 12.86
C GLY A 61 -4.04 -21.81 11.44
N THR A 62 -3.68 -22.86 10.71
CA THR A 62 -3.87 -23.01 9.25
C THR A 62 -5.31 -22.75 8.79
N HIS A 63 -6.32 -23.23 9.53
CA HIS A 63 -7.72 -23.03 9.14
C HIS A 63 -8.14 -21.56 9.16
N PHE A 64 -7.66 -20.80 10.15
CA PHE A 64 -7.97 -19.38 10.25
C PHE A 64 -7.29 -18.60 9.12
N ILE A 65 -5.99 -18.83 8.91
CA ILE A 65 -5.22 -18.16 7.86
C ILE A 65 -5.81 -18.51 6.48
N GLY A 66 -6.18 -19.77 6.25
CA GLY A 66 -6.81 -20.23 5.01
C GLY A 66 -8.15 -19.55 4.73
N LYS A 67 -8.97 -19.29 5.75
CA LYS A 67 -10.20 -18.50 5.58
C LYS A 67 -9.91 -17.08 5.12
N LYS A 68 -8.93 -16.41 5.74
CA LYS A 68 -8.51 -15.06 5.35
C LYS A 68 -8.00 -15.02 3.91
N ILE A 69 -7.19 -16.00 3.48
CA ILE A 69 -6.74 -16.09 2.07
C ILE A 69 -7.94 -16.16 1.11
N ILE A 70 -8.96 -16.97 1.41
CA ILE A 70 -10.14 -17.10 0.55
C ILE A 70 -10.98 -15.81 0.55
N GLU A 71 -11.11 -15.15 1.71
CA GLU A 71 -11.79 -13.87 1.86
C GLU A 71 -11.12 -12.80 0.99
N GLU A 72 -9.81 -12.58 1.15
CA GLU A 72 -9.06 -11.58 0.38
C GLU A 72 -9.00 -11.91 -1.13
N ALA A 73 -9.00 -13.19 -1.51
CA ALA A 73 -9.08 -13.58 -2.91
C ALA A 73 -10.43 -13.20 -3.53
N GLY A 74 -11.52 -13.36 -2.78
CA GLY A 74 -12.85 -12.90 -3.18
C GLY A 74 -12.92 -11.37 -3.28
N GLU A 75 -12.40 -10.67 -2.27
CA GLU A 75 -12.37 -9.20 -2.25
C GLU A 75 -11.49 -8.63 -3.36
N THR A 76 -10.34 -9.25 -3.64
CA THR A 76 -9.47 -8.89 -4.77
C THR A 76 -10.23 -8.97 -6.10
N TRP A 77 -10.99 -10.05 -6.32
CA TRP A 77 -11.79 -10.19 -7.54
C TRP A 77 -12.88 -9.12 -7.62
N MET A 78 -13.61 -8.90 -6.54
CA MET A 78 -14.67 -7.89 -6.49
C MET A 78 -14.14 -6.48 -6.71
N ALA A 79 -13.02 -6.12 -6.08
CA ALA A 79 -12.38 -4.82 -6.23
C ALA A 79 -11.86 -4.60 -7.66
N ALA A 80 -11.27 -5.63 -8.27
CA ALA A 80 -10.80 -5.58 -9.66
C ALA A 80 -11.93 -5.37 -10.66
N GLU A 81 -13.10 -5.96 -10.41
CA GLU A 81 -14.25 -5.86 -11.29
C GLU A 81 -15.04 -4.54 -11.08
N TYR A 82 -15.13 -4.04 -9.84
CA TYR A 82 -16.11 -3.01 -9.49
C TYR A 82 -15.58 -1.76 -8.77
N GLU A 83 -14.38 -1.79 -8.17
CA GLU A 83 -13.91 -0.71 -7.26
C GLU A 83 -12.69 0.06 -7.76
N GLY A 84 -11.98 -0.47 -8.77
CA GLY A 84 -10.88 0.21 -9.43
C GLY A 84 -9.51 -0.05 -8.82
N ALA A 85 -8.48 0.59 -9.39
CA ALA A 85 -7.08 0.20 -9.19
C ALA A 85 -6.59 0.31 -7.74
N ASP A 86 -6.96 1.37 -7.02
CA ASP A 86 -6.47 1.62 -5.66
C ASP A 86 -7.01 0.55 -4.69
N ARG A 87 -8.32 0.27 -4.73
CA ARG A 87 -8.95 -0.78 -3.91
C ARG A 87 -8.45 -2.17 -4.29
N THR A 88 -8.27 -2.43 -5.58
CA THR A 88 -7.68 -3.70 -6.05
C THR A 88 -6.28 -3.91 -5.47
N ALA A 89 -5.44 -2.87 -5.49
CA ALA A 89 -4.09 -2.93 -4.95
C ALA A 89 -4.10 -3.15 -3.42
N GLU A 90 -5.07 -2.55 -2.72
CA GLU A 90 -5.28 -2.77 -1.29
C GLU A 90 -5.59 -4.24 -0.98
N GLU A 91 -6.58 -4.85 -1.65
CA GLU A 91 -6.94 -6.26 -1.39
C GLU A 91 -5.84 -7.23 -1.83
N MET A 92 -5.15 -6.95 -2.93
CA MET A 92 -3.97 -7.73 -3.31
C MET A 92 -2.89 -7.66 -2.22
N SER A 93 -2.71 -6.50 -1.56
CA SER A 93 -1.74 -6.37 -0.48
C SER A 93 -2.09 -7.22 0.73
N GLN A 94 -3.38 -7.29 1.10
CA GLN A 94 -3.89 -8.12 2.19
C GLN A 94 -3.76 -9.61 1.85
N LEU A 95 -4.08 -9.99 0.61
CA LEU A 95 -3.91 -11.36 0.12
C LEU A 95 -2.44 -11.80 0.20
N LEU A 96 -1.50 -10.98 -0.29
CA LEU A 96 -0.07 -11.29 -0.24
C LEU A 96 0.43 -11.40 1.20
N TYR A 97 -0.07 -10.57 2.12
CA TYR A 97 0.22 -10.69 3.56
C TYR A 97 -0.21 -12.07 4.09
N HIS A 98 -1.47 -12.49 3.91
CA HIS A 98 -1.94 -13.75 4.47
C HIS A 98 -1.29 -14.98 3.82
N VAL A 99 -0.94 -14.91 2.54
CA VAL A 99 -0.13 -15.95 1.87
C VAL A 99 1.22 -16.10 2.56
N GLN A 100 1.93 -15.01 2.85
CA GLN A 100 3.21 -15.08 3.57
C GLN A 100 3.07 -15.56 5.01
N VAL A 101 1.97 -15.22 5.71
CA VAL A 101 1.67 -15.79 7.04
C VAL A 101 1.46 -17.31 6.96
N MET A 102 0.77 -17.80 5.93
CA MET A 102 0.60 -19.24 5.69
C MET A 102 1.95 -19.93 5.40
N MET A 103 2.82 -19.29 4.61
CA MET A 103 4.17 -19.79 4.36
C MET A 103 4.93 -19.99 5.67
N ILE A 104 4.94 -18.98 6.54
CA ILE A 104 5.59 -19.05 7.86
C ILE A 104 4.98 -20.15 8.72
N LYS A 105 3.64 -20.29 8.75
CA LYS A 105 2.95 -21.34 9.52
C LYS A 105 3.39 -22.74 9.12
N HIS A 106 3.69 -22.94 7.84
CA HIS A 106 4.11 -24.23 7.28
C HIS A 106 5.63 -24.37 7.11
N GLY A 107 6.42 -23.40 7.56
CA GLY A 107 7.88 -23.44 7.47
C GLY A 107 8.42 -23.33 6.04
N LEU A 108 7.67 -22.73 5.12
CA LEU A 108 8.07 -22.52 3.73
C LEU A 108 8.93 -21.26 3.61
N THR A 109 9.98 -21.36 2.80
CA THR A 109 10.84 -20.23 2.43
C THR A 109 10.31 -19.50 1.18
N LEU A 110 10.84 -18.32 0.87
CA LEU A 110 10.55 -17.66 -0.40
C LEU A 110 11.07 -18.50 -1.58
N GLU A 111 12.25 -19.09 -1.42
CA GLU A 111 12.87 -19.98 -2.41
C GLU A 111 11.98 -21.18 -2.74
N ASP A 112 11.28 -21.73 -1.74
CA ASP A 112 10.31 -22.80 -1.93
C ASP A 112 9.14 -22.41 -2.84
N VAL A 113 8.75 -21.15 -2.86
CA VAL A 113 7.68 -20.64 -3.74
C VAL A 113 8.25 -20.21 -5.08
N TYR A 114 9.38 -19.49 -5.07
CA TYR A 114 10.02 -18.95 -6.28
C TYR A 114 10.49 -20.04 -7.25
N LYS A 115 10.82 -21.24 -6.80
CA LYS A 115 11.13 -22.37 -7.69
C LYS A 115 9.96 -22.81 -8.59
N HIS A 116 8.75 -22.29 -8.36
CA HIS A 116 7.54 -22.60 -9.11
C HIS A 116 7.04 -21.43 -9.99
N LEU A 117 7.76 -20.31 -10.02
CA LEU A 117 7.47 -19.14 -10.86
C LEU A 117 8.35 -19.13 -12.12
#